data_AF-A0A432MPM8-F1
#
_entry.id   AF-A0A432MPM8-F1
#
_cell.length_a   1.000
_cell.length_b   1.000
_cell.length_c   1.000
_cell.angle_alpha   90.00
_cell.angle_beta   90.00
_cell.angle_gamma   90.00
#
_symmetry.space_group_name_H-M   'P 1'
#
loop_
_entity.id
_entity.type
_entity.pdbx_description
1 polymer ?
#
loop_
_entity_poly.entity_id
_entity_poly.type
_entity_poly.pdbx_seq_one_letter_code
_entity_poly.pdbx_strand_id
1 'polypeptide(L)'
;MRPLTSLALLAALAAAASPSVRADWRTKAAREAAEYAAKKFGRTAVKEGTETLAERIAAGAARHGDDMITAVRKVGPKALTLADEAGEQAPAAVRILSRHGEEAAVWVLGRPGAMRLLARHGDDAAEALVKHKGLAEPVIERLGGPAVDAFRAVGPRSGRRLAMMAQDGGDLAAIGRTPEVLGVIGRLGDPAMDFIWRNKGALTVGATLTAFLARPEAFIDGTNRLAGTVAENAVKPAVQEAVGAFAWLLRAATVLIVLIPAGTAFLAIRHPQAAAVLGRAIARHMAKGRNP
;
A
#
# COMPACT_ATOMS: atom_id res chain seq x y z
N MET A 1 9.37 -31.76 56.74
CA MET A 1 9.21 -30.99 55.47
C MET A 1 8.03 -31.49 54.61
N ARG A 2 6.86 -31.76 55.19
CA ARG A 2 5.64 -32.25 54.47
C ARG A 2 4.38 -31.35 54.50
N PRO A 3 4.30 -30.17 55.16
CA PRO A 3 3.05 -29.40 55.18
C PRO A 3 2.85 -28.47 53.96
N LEU A 4 3.90 -28.17 53.19
CA LEU A 4 3.83 -27.19 52.09
C LEU A 4 3.15 -27.75 50.82
N THR A 5 3.23 -29.06 50.56
CA THR A 5 2.60 -29.68 49.38
C THR A 5 1.09 -29.84 49.52
N SER A 6 0.57 -30.02 50.74
CA SER A 6 -0.87 -30.16 50.97
C SER A 6 -1.63 -28.84 50.85
N LEU A 7 -0.98 -27.72 51.18
CA LEU A 7 -1.55 -26.37 51.04
C LEU A 7 -1.67 -25.93 49.57
N ALA A 8 -0.71 -26.30 48.72
CA ALA A 8 -0.75 -25.99 47.30
C ALA A 8 -1.85 -26.78 46.56
N LEU A 9 -2.12 -28.03 46.96
CA LEU A 9 -3.17 -28.86 46.35
C LEU A 9 -4.59 -28.36 46.69
N LEU A 10 -4.80 -27.88 47.92
CA LEU A 10 -6.06 -27.28 48.38
C LEU A 10 -6.33 -25.92 47.70
N ALA A 11 -5.31 -25.09 47.49
CA ALA A 11 -5.45 -23.83 46.77
C ALA A 11 -5.76 -24.05 45.27
N ALA A 12 -5.17 -25.07 44.65
CA ALA A 12 -5.47 -25.44 43.25
C ALA A 12 -6.90 -26.00 43.09
N LEU A 13 -7.41 -26.77 44.06
CA LEU A 13 -8.80 -27.25 44.05
C LEU A 13 -9.82 -26.11 44.29
N ALA A 14 -9.48 -25.15 45.16
CA ALA A 14 -10.35 -24.00 45.43
C ALA A 14 -10.46 -23.04 44.24
N ALA A 15 -9.39 -22.88 43.45
CA ALA A 15 -9.42 -22.09 42.22
C ALA A 15 -10.24 -22.75 41.09
N ALA A 16 -10.35 -24.08 41.09
CA ALA A 16 -11.20 -24.82 40.13
C ALA A 16 -12.69 -24.84 40.50
N ALA A 17 -13.04 -24.54 41.76
CA ALA A 17 -14.40 -24.64 42.29
C ALA A 17 -15.23 -23.35 42.24
N SER A 18 -14.77 -22.30 41.52
CA SER A 18 -15.51 -21.03 41.37
C SER A 18 -16.15 -20.80 39.97
N PRO A 19 -16.82 -21.77 39.31
CA PRO A 19 -17.55 -21.50 38.06
C PRO A 19 -18.89 -20.77 38.29
N SER A 20 -19.49 -20.85 39.48
CA SER A 20 -20.83 -20.30 39.75
C SER A 20 -20.90 -18.77 39.72
N VAL A 21 -19.88 -18.08 40.21
CA VAL A 21 -19.85 -16.60 40.22
C VAL A 21 -19.68 -16.01 38.82
N ARG A 22 -19.02 -16.73 37.90
CA ARG A 22 -18.84 -16.25 36.51
C ARG A 22 -20.06 -16.49 35.62
N ALA A 23 -20.88 -17.49 35.93
CA ALA A 23 -22.10 -17.76 35.18
C ALA A 23 -23.14 -16.65 35.40
N ASP A 24 -23.25 -16.13 36.62
CA ASP A 24 -24.32 -15.21 36.99
C ASP A 24 -24.20 -13.84 36.31
N TRP A 25 -22.98 -13.27 36.23
CA TRP A 25 -22.78 -11.98 35.55
C TRP A 25 -22.94 -12.08 34.02
N ARG A 26 -22.57 -13.21 33.41
CA ARG A 26 -22.71 -13.41 31.96
C ARG A 26 -24.16 -13.53 31.56
N THR A 27 -24.95 -14.28 32.33
CA THR A 27 -26.40 -14.40 32.12
C THR A 27 -27.08 -13.03 32.24
N LYS A 28 -26.69 -12.23 33.24
CA LYS A 28 -27.20 -10.86 33.37
C LYS A 28 -26.81 -9.97 32.20
N ALA A 29 -25.53 -9.98 31.78
CA ALA A 29 -25.06 -9.18 30.66
C ALA A 29 -25.72 -9.59 29.32
N ALA A 30 -25.94 -10.90 29.11
CA ALA A 30 -26.64 -11.43 27.96
C ALA A 30 -28.12 -11.01 27.95
N ARG A 31 -28.79 -11.04 29.10
CA ARG A 31 -30.16 -10.54 29.27
C ARG A 31 -30.27 -9.05 28.97
N GLU A 32 -29.38 -8.24 29.53
CA GLU A 32 -29.33 -6.80 29.24
C GLU A 32 -29.07 -6.54 27.76
N ALA A 33 -28.19 -7.32 27.12
CA ALA A 33 -27.94 -7.22 25.68
C ALA A 33 -29.17 -7.61 24.84
N ALA A 34 -29.90 -8.66 25.24
CA ALA A 34 -31.15 -9.07 24.59
C ALA A 34 -32.24 -8.01 24.72
N GLU A 35 -32.43 -7.45 25.91
CA GLU A 35 -33.37 -6.36 26.17
C GLU A 35 -33.01 -5.09 25.38
N TYR A 36 -31.72 -4.73 25.36
CA TYR A 36 -31.22 -3.62 24.55
C TYR A 36 -31.47 -3.86 23.06
N ALA A 37 -31.18 -5.06 22.56
CA ALA A 37 -31.41 -5.42 21.17
C ALA A 37 -32.90 -5.39 20.82
N ALA A 38 -33.78 -5.94 21.67
CA ALA A 38 -35.23 -5.89 21.46
C ALA A 38 -35.76 -4.44 21.45
N LYS A 39 -35.22 -3.57 22.31
CA LYS A 39 -35.57 -2.14 22.35
C LYS A 39 -35.09 -1.39 21.10
N LYS A 40 -33.85 -1.65 20.65
CA LYS A 40 -33.21 -0.91 19.55
C LYS A 40 -33.65 -1.39 18.17
N PHE A 41 -33.78 -2.71 17.97
CA PHE A 41 -34.10 -3.32 16.68
C PHE A 41 -35.57 -3.74 16.54
N GLY A 42 -36.36 -3.55 17.61
CA GLY A 42 -37.79 -3.82 17.64
C GLY A 42 -38.13 -5.29 17.92
N ARG A 43 -39.35 -5.50 18.43
CA ARG A 43 -39.87 -6.84 18.79
C ARG A 43 -39.99 -7.77 17.57
N THR A 44 -40.24 -7.25 16.37
CA THR A 44 -40.31 -8.04 15.13
C THR A 44 -38.98 -8.63 14.71
N ALA A 45 -37.86 -8.00 15.08
CA ALA A 45 -36.52 -8.55 14.84
C ALA A 45 -36.15 -9.68 15.82
N VAL A 46 -36.83 -9.75 16.98
CA VAL A 46 -36.62 -10.77 18.02
C VAL A 46 -37.83 -11.72 18.04
N LYS A 47 -37.93 -12.58 17.02
CA LYS A 47 -39.07 -13.50 16.86
C LYS A 47 -39.22 -14.51 18.00
N GLU A 48 -38.14 -14.83 18.70
CA GLU A 48 -38.06 -15.90 19.71
C GLU A 48 -38.25 -15.43 21.16
N GLY A 49 -38.55 -14.14 21.37
CA GLY A 49 -38.64 -13.55 22.71
C GLY A 49 -37.27 -13.20 23.33
N THR A 50 -37.27 -12.36 24.36
CA THR A 50 -36.05 -11.81 24.98
C THR A 50 -35.25 -12.87 25.77
N GLU A 51 -35.92 -13.86 26.35
CA GLU A 51 -35.26 -14.92 27.13
C GLU A 51 -34.47 -15.87 26.22
N THR A 52 -35.08 -16.39 25.17
CA THR A 52 -34.40 -17.22 24.16
C THR A 52 -33.23 -16.48 23.52
N LEU A 53 -33.40 -15.18 23.23
CA LEU A 53 -32.31 -14.36 22.72
C LEU A 53 -31.18 -14.23 23.75
N ALA A 54 -31.49 -14.02 25.04
CA ALA A 54 -30.50 -13.96 26.11
C ALA A 54 -29.71 -15.27 26.23
N GLU A 55 -30.37 -16.42 26.17
CA GLU A 55 -29.72 -17.74 26.18
C GLU A 55 -28.78 -17.90 24.99
N ARG A 56 -29.21 -17.53 23.79
CA ARG A 56 -28.38 -17.58 22.58
C ARG A 56 -27.17 -16.64 22.66
N ILE A 57 -27.35 -15.44 23.22
CA ILE A 57 -26.24 -14.51 23.47
C ILE A 57 -25.27 -15.11 24.49
N ALA A 58 -25.76 -15.70 25.58
CA ALA A 58 -24.92 -16.33 26.60
C ALA A 58 -24.13 -17.51 26.02
N ALA A 59 -24.76 -18.36 25.22
CA ALA A 59 -24.10 -19.46 24.52
C ALA A 59 -23.06 -18.94 23.51
N GLY A 60 -23.39 -17.89 22.75
CA GLY A 60 -22.46 -17.22 21.85
C GLY A 60 -21.26 -16.62 22.58
N ALA A 61 -21.49 -15.96 23.72
CA ALA A 61 -20.43 -15.39 24.56
C ALA A 61 -19.56 -16.46 25.23
N ALA A 62 -20.13 -17.62 25.58
CA ALA A 62 -19.35 -18.75 26.06
C ALA A 62 -18.38 -19.28 24.98
N ARG A 63 -18.79 -19.27 23.70
CA ARG A 63 -17.98 -19.73 22.56
C ARG A 63 -16.96 -18.70 22.06
N HIS A 64 -17.35 -17.41 22.02
CA HIS A 64 -16.59 -16.35 21.33
C HIS A 64 -16.16 -15.21 22.25
N GLY A 65 -16.41 -15.31 23.56
CA GLY A 65 -16.07 -14.29 24.54
C GLY A 65 -17.02 -13.09 24.54
N ASP A 66 -16.62 -12.06 25.29
CA ASP A 66 -17.46 -10.88 25.57
C ASP A 66 -17.67 -9.99 24.32
N ASP A 67 -16.84 -10.17 23.29
CA ASP A 67 -17.03 -9.53 21.98
C ASP A 67 -18.37 -9.87 21.36
N MET A 68 -18.93 -11.07 21.62
CA MET A 68 -20.26 -11.45 21.14
C MET A 68 -21.36 -10.54 21.71
N ILE A 69 -21.29 -10.22 23.00
CA ILE A 69 -22.27 -9.34 23.64
C ILE A 69 -22.19 -7.94 23.01
N THR A 70 -20.98 -7.44 22.76
CA THR A 70 -20.76 -6.15 22.11
C THR A 70 -21.24 -6.15 20.66
N ALA A 71 -20.97 -7.21 19.90
CA ALA A 71 -21.43 -7.39 18.52
C ALA A 71 -22.96 -7.37 18.46
N VAL A 72 -23.64 -8.09 19.35
CA VAL A 72 -25.12 -8.11 19.41
C VAL A 72 -25.69 -6.76 19.80
N ARG A 73 -25.05 -6.01 20.72
CA ARG A 73 -25.48 -4.64 21.03
C ARG A 73 -25.36 -3.69 19.83
N LYS A 74 -24.34 -3.86 18.99
CA LYS A 74 -24.11 -3.01 17.81
C LYS A 74 -24.97 -3.38 16.61
N VAL A 75 -25.11 -4.68 16.31
CA VAL A 75 -25.69 -5.22 15.07
C VAL A 75 -27.03 -5.90 15.29
N GLY A 76 -27.38 -6.21 16.53
CA GLY A 76 -28.60 -6.92 16.89
C GLY A 76 -28.47 -8.44 16.82
N PRO A 77 -29.60 -9.17 16.85
CA PRO A 77 -29.62 -10.64 16.81
C PRO A 77 -28.93 -11.24 15.58
N LYS A 78 -28.85 -10.49 14.48
CA LYS A 78 -28.15 -10.87 13.25
C LYS A 78 -26.64 -11.12 13.48
N ALA A 79 -26.04 -10.56 14.53
CA ALA A 79 -24.65 -10.88 14.88
C ALA A 79 -24.45 -12.37 15.17
N LEU A 80 -25.45 -13.02 15.79
CA LEU A 80 -25.39 -14.46 16.10
C LEU A 80 -25.41 -15.28 14.81
N THR A 81 -26.32 -14.97 13.89
CA THR A 81 -26.43 -15.70 12.60
C THR A 81 -25.19 -15.49 11.75
N LEU A 82 -24.66 -14.26 11.68
CA LEU A 82 -23.43 -13.96 10.94
C LEU A 82 -22.20 -14.67 11.54
N ALA A 83 -22.15 -14.82 12.87
CA ALA A 83 -21.10 -15.58 13.51
C ALA A 83 -21.21 -17.08 13.20
N ASP A 84 -22.42 -17.65 13.27
CA ASP A 84 -22.65 -19.06 12.92
C ASP A 84 -22.35 -19.32 11.43
N GLU A 85 -22.75 -18.43 10.52
CA GLU A 85 -22.45 -18.48 9.08
C GLU A 85 -20.96 -18.37 8.77
N ALA A 86 -20.20 -17.62 9.58
CA ALA A 86 -18.76 -17.48 9.42
C ALA A 86 -17.98 -18.76 9.79
N GLY A 87 -18.61 -19.74 10.45
CA GLY A 87 -18.01 -21.04 10.75
C GLY A 87 -16.70 -20.94 11.52
N GLU A 88 -15.61 -21.47 10.95
CA GLU A 88 -14.26 -21.40 11.53
C GLU A 88 -13.77 -19.96 11.75
N GLN A 89 -14.27 -19.01 10.96
CA GLN A 89 -13.93 -17.58 11.07
C GLN A 89 -14.82 -16.83 12.06
N ALA A 90 -15.71 -17.51 12.79
CA ALA A 90 -16.62 -16.91 13.76
C ALA A 90 -15.92 -15.98 14.78
N PRO A 91 -14.76 -16.34 15.39
CA PRO A 91 -14.07 -15.45 16.32
C PRO A 91 -13.58 -14.14 15.67
N ALA A 92 -13.19 -14.18 14.40
CA ALA A 92 -12.78 -12.98 13.65
C ALA A 92 -14.00 -12.13 13.28
N ALA A 93 -15.06 -12.78 12.79
CA ALA A 93 -16.32 -12.12 12.45
C ALA A 93 -16.93 -11.39 13.66
N VAL A 94 -17.00 -12.05 14.82
CA VAL A 94 -17.52 -11.47 16.06
C VAL A 94 -16.72 -10.25 16.51
N ARG A 95 -15.39 -10.31 16.44
CA ARG A 95 -14.49 -9.20 16.81
C ARG A 95 -14.66 -8.00 15.88
N ILE A 96 -14.85 -8.24 14.60
CA ILE A 96 -15.05 -7.16 13.62
C ILE A 96 -16.45 -6.55 13.77
N LEU A 97 -17.48 -7.35 14.03
CA LEU A 97 -18.81 -6.85 14.39
C LEU A 97 -18.78 -6.05 15.70
N SER A 98 -18.00 -6.49 16.70
CA SER A 98 -17.87 -5.79 17.98
C SER A 98 -17.18 -4.43 17.82
N ARG A 99 -16.25 -4.29 16.87
CA ARG A 99 -15.57 -3.02 16.56
C ARG A 99 -16.38 -2.11 15.64
N HIS A 100 -16.77 -2.60 14.48
CA HIS A 100 -17.31 -1.80 13.38
C HIS A 100 -18.84 -1.89 13.23
N GLY A 101 -19.52 -2.75 14.00
CA GLY A 101 -20.97 -2.84 14.00
C GLY A 101 -21.54 -3.29 12.65
N GLU A 102 -22.65 -2.68 12.24
CA GLU A 102 -23.42 -3.11 11.07
C GLU A 102 -22.67 -2.90 9.75
N GLU A 103 -21.76 -1.93 9.69
CA GLU A 103 -20.95 -1.71 8.48
C GLU A 103 -20.06 -2.91 8.17
N ALA A 104 -19.52 -3.55 9.21
CA ALA A 104 -18.76 -4.79 9.07
C ALA A 104 -19.61 -5.95 8.57
N ALA A 105 -20.85 -6.05 9.05
CA ALA A 105 -21.79 -7.07 8.59
C ALA A 105 -22.06 -6.94 7.08
N VAL A 106 -22.26 -5.71 6.60
CA VAL A 106 -22.60 -5.44 5.19
C VAL A 106 -21.38 -5.54 4.28
N TRP A 107 -20.26 -4.92 4.66
CA TRP A 107 -19.11 -4.73 3.77
C TRP A 107 -18.03 -5.80 3.88
N VAL A 108 -18.01 -6.55 4.97
CA VAL A 108 -17.03 -7.64 5.20
C VAL A 108 -17.72 -8.99 5.17
N LEU A 109 -18.63 -9.25 6.11
CA LEU A 109 -19.20 -10.59 6.28
C LEU A 109 -20.18 -10.98 5.16
N GLY A 110 -20.96 -10.04 4.65
CA GLY A 110 -21.92 -10.27 3.57
C GLY A 110 -21.29 -10.50 2.19
N ARG A 111 -19.95 -10.45 2.07
CA ARG A 111 -19.25 -10.50 0.76
C ARG A 111 -18.15 -11.57 0.80
N PRO A 112 -18.23 -12.62 -0.05
CA PRO A 112 -17.24 -13.69 -0.05
C PRO A 112 -15.80 -13.24 -0.33
N GLY A 113 -15.63 -12.23 -1.19
CA GLY A 113 -14.30 -11.65 -1.48
C GLY A 113 -13.68 -10.97 -0.27
N ALA A 114 -14.42 -10.06 0.35
CA ALA A 114 -14.04 -9.41 1.60
C ALA A 114 -13.72 -10.39 2.74
N MET A 115 -14.49 -11.48 2.88
CA MET A 115 -14.21 -12.55 3.84
C MET A 115 -12.88 -13.27 3.58
N ARG A 116 -12.51 -13.51 2.32
CA ARG A 116 -11.19 -14.07 1.98
C ARG A 116 -10.07 -13.11 2.37
N LEU A 117 -10.26 -11.80 2.15
CA LEU A 117 -9.27 -10.79 2.52
C LEU A 117 -9.11 -10.71 4.04
N LEU A 118 -10.21 -10.77 4.79
CA LEU A 118 -10.19 -10.89 6.25
C LEU A 118 -9.41 -12.14 6.70
N ALA A 119 -9.69 -13.31 6.11
CA ALA A 119 -8.97 -14.53 6.48
C ALA A 119 -7.45 -14.44 6.22
N ARG A 120 -7.03 -13.70 5.17
CA ARG A 120 -5.61 -13.56 4.79
C ARG A 120 -4.86 -12.47 5.55
N HIS A 121 -5.52 -11.34 5.80
CA HIS A 121 -4.89 -10.12 6.30
C HIS A 121 -5.44 -9.67 7.66
N GLY A 122 -6.39 -10.41 8.24
CA GLY A 122 -6.94 -10.17 9.56
C GLY A 122 -7.79 -8.90 9.66
N ASP A 123 -7.89 -8.39 10.89
CA ASP A 123 -8.70 -7.23 11.26
C ASP A 123 -8.32 -5.97 10.46
N ASP A 124 -7.07 -5.88 10.03
CA ASP A 124 -6.52 -4.74 9.31
C ASP A 124 -7.17 -4.58 7.94
N ALA A 125 -7.42 -5.68 7.24
CA ALA A 125 -8.19 -5.66 6.00
C ALA A 125 -9.66 -5.31 6.26
N ALA A 126 -10.26 -5.82 7.33
CA ALA A 126 -11.64 -5.47 7.65
C ALA A 126 -11.80 -3.97 7.93
N GLU A 127 -10.87 -3.36 8.66
CA GLU A 127 -10.83 -1.91 8.89
C GLU A 127 -10.76 -1.14 7.56
N ALA A 128 -9.85 -1.52 6.67
CA ALA A 128 -9.73 -0.91 5.35
C ALA A 128 -11.01 -1.04 4.51
N LEU A 129 -11.64 -2.23 4.52
CA LEU A 129 -12.85 -2.53 3.76
C LEU A 129 -14.07 -1.76 4.27
N VAL A 130 -14.21 -1.61 5.59
CA VAL A 130 -15.27 -0.80 6.22
C VAL A 130 -15.07 0.68 5.91
N LYS A 131 -13.82 1.17 6.02
CA LYS A 131 -13.49 2.58 5.77
C LYS A 131 -13.67 2.98 4.31
N HIS A 132 -13.34 2.10 3.37
CA HIS A 132 -13.32 2.37 1.92
C HIS A 132 -14.25 1.43 1.16
N LYS A 133 -15.54 1.53 1.50
CA LYS A 133 -16.67 0.73 1.00
C LYS A 133 -16.61 0.50 -0.52
N GLY A 134 -16.38 -0.75 -0.91
CA GLY A 134 -16.34 -1.19 -2.32
C GLY A 134 -15.09 -0.80 -3.12
N LEU A 135 -14.21 0.05 -2.57
CA LEU A 135 -13.02 0.55 -3.25
C LEU A 135 -11.75 -0.22 -2.86
N ALA A 136 -11.61 -0.56 -1.58
CA ALA A 136 -10.41 -1.22 -1.09
C ALA A 136 -10.29 -2.67 -1.54
N GLU A 137 -11.39 -3.41 -1.65
CA GLU A 137 -11.39 -4.84 -1.98
C GLU A 137 -10.64 -5.19 -3.28
N PRO A 138 -10.96 -4.61 -4.46
CA PRO A 138 -10.26 -4.98 -5.70
C PRO A 138 -8.77 -4.59 -5.66
N VAL A 139 -8.42 -3.55 -4.93
CA VAL A 139 -7.03 -3.08 -4.83
C VAL A 139 -6.23 -3.97 -3.88
N ILE A 140 -6.81 -4.37 -2.74
CA ILE A 140 -6.17 -5.29 -1.80
C ILE A 140 -6.05 -6.69 -2.41
N GLU A 141 -7.05 -7.16 -3.16
CA GLU A 141 -6.97 -8.46 -3.83
C GLU A 141 -5.81 -8.51 -4.84
N ARG A 142 -5.54 -7.41 -5.55
CA ARG A 142 -4.44 -7.31 -6.53
C ARG A 142 -3.08 -7.02 -5.89
N LEU A 143 -3.01 -6.12 -4.91
CA LEU A 143 -1.75 -5.57 -4.38
C LEU A 143 -1.38 -6.11 -2.99
N GLY A 144 -2.27 -6.85 -2.32
CA GLY A 144 -2.03 -7.54 -1.06
C GLY A 144 -1.83 -6.62 0.14
N GLY A 145 -0.98 -7.07 1.07
CA GLY A 145 -0.73 -6.42 2.36
C GLY A 145 -0.37 -4.93 2.30
N PRO A 146 0.54 -4.47 1.42
CA PRO A 146 0.89 -3.06 1.32
C PRO A 146 -0.33 -2.15 1.02
N ALA A 147 -1.32 -2.65 0.29
CA ALA A 147 -2.55 -1.91 0.03
C ALA A 147 -3.44 -1.83 1.28
N VAL A 148 -3.48 -2.88 2.10
CA VAL A 148 -4.19 -2.87 3.40
C VAL A 148 -3.66 -1.71 4.26
N ASP A 149 -2.35 -1.64 4.44
CA ASP A 149 -1.71 -0.60 5.26
C ASP A 149 -1.98 0.79 4.70
N ALA A 150 -1.86 0.95 3.38
CA ALA A 150 -2.14 2.22 2.71
C ALA A 150 -3.60 2.66 2.91
N PHE A 151 -4.59 1.76 2.74
CA PHE A 151 -6.00 2.11 2.94
C PHE A 151 -6.33 2.42 4.40
N ARG A 152 -5.72 1.73 5.37
CA ARG A 152 -5.90 2.07 6.79
C ARG A 152 -5.42 3.47 7.10
N ALA A 153 -4.25 3.83 6.59
CA ALA A 153 -3.61 5.11 6.85
C ALA A 153 -4.33 6.32 6.24
N VAL A 154 -5.11 6.14 5.17
CA VAL A 154 -5.73 7.25 4.42
C VAL A 154 -7.22 7.42 4.69
N GLY A 155 -7.71 8.66 4.62
CA GLY A 155 -9.12 9.00 4.71
C GLY A 155 -9.91 8.68 3.43
N PRO A 156 -11.26 8.76 3.44
CA PRO A 156 -12.10 8.34 2.31
C PRO A 156 -11.80 9.02 0.96
N ARG A 157 -11.42 10.31 0.98
CA ARG A 157 -11.05 11.04 -0.24
C ARG A 157 -9.77 10.48 -0.86
N SER A 158 -8.76 10.26 -0.05
CA SER A 158 -7.47 9.71 -0.44
C SER A 158 -7.57 8.25 -0.82
N GLY A 159 -8.44 7.46 -0.15
CA GLY A 159 -8.76 6.10 -0.56
C GLY A 159 -9.37 6.01 -1.95
N ARG A 160 -10.29 6.93 -2.31
CA ARG A 160 -10.79 7.03 -3.71
C ARG A 160 -9.66 7.31 -4.70
N ARG A 161 -8.75 8.22 -4.36
CA ARG A 161 -7.59 8.55 -5.21
C ARG A 161 -6.67 7.35 -5.37
N LEU A 162 -6.38 6.65 -4.28
CA LEU A 162 -5.58 5.43 -4.27
C LEU A 162 -6.23 4.36 -5.17
N ALA A 163 -7.53 4.14 -5.05
CA ALA A 163 -8.25 3.19 -5.88
C ALA A 163 -8.21 3.55 -7.37
N MET A 164 -8.32 4.84 -7.73
CA MET A 164 -8.17 5.31 -9.11
C MET A 164 -6.74 5.08 -9.64
N MET A 165 -5.70 5.41 -8.86
CA MET A 165 -4.31 5.19 -9.26
C MET A 165 -3.94 3.71 -9.39
N ALA A 166 -4.61 2.86 -8.61
CA ALA A 166 -4.38 1.43 -8.57
C ALA A 166 -5.12 0.65 -9.65
N GLN A 167 -5.95 1.28 -10.50
CA GLN A 167 -6.61 0.62 -11.63
C GLN A 167 -5.59 -0.07 -12.57
N ASP A 168 -6.03 -1.05 -13.33
CA ASP A 168 -5.15 -1.76 -14.26
C ASP A 168 -4.56 -0.78 -15.29
N GLY A 169 -3.23 -0.76 -15.41
CA GLY A 169 -2.53 0.22 -16.24
C GLY A 169 -2.55 1.66 -15.69
N GLY A 170 -2.98 1.85 -14.44
CA GLY A 170 -3.05 3.15 -13.78
C GLY A 170 -1.69 3.69 -13.34
N ASP A 171 -1.72 4.84 -12.67
CA ASP A 171 -0.51 5.59 -12.27
C ASP A 171 0.45 4.77 -11.41
N LEU A 172 -0.04 3.90 -10.52
CA LEU A 172 0.84 3.07 -9.68
C LEU A 172 1.63 2.05 -10.49
N ALA A 173 1.05 1.52 -11.57
CA ALA A 173 1.74 0.62 -12.49
C ALA A 173 2.77 1.40 -13.33
N ALA A 174 2.42 2.60 -13.79
CA ALA A 174 3.33 3.48 -14.54
C ALA A 174 4.56 3.91 -13.71
N ILE A 175 4.42 4.05 -12.39
CA ILE A 175 5.53 4.34 -11.47
C ILE A 175 6.49 3.15 -11.33
N GLY A 176 6.01 1.90 -11.49
CA GLY A 176 6.84 0.69 -11.47
C GLY A 176 7.39 0.26 -10.10
N ARG A 177 7.09 0.99 -9.02
CA ARG A 177 7.51 0.70 -7.62
C ARG A 177 6.33 0.74 -6.65
N THR A 178 5.26 0.04 -7.03
CA THR A 178 3.98 0.08 -6.30
C THR A 178 4.11 -0.27 -4.82
N PRO A 179 4.80 -1.36 -4.40
CA PRO A 179 4.91 -1.72 -2.98
C PRO A 179 5.56 -0.63 -2.12
N GLU A 180 6.60 0.03 -2.63
CA GLU A 180 7.30 1.08 -1.89
C GLU A 180 6.47 2.36 -1.79
N VAL A 181 5.76 2.72 -2.85
CA VAL A 181 4.83 3.87 -2.84
C VAL A 181 3.69 3.62 -1.84
N LEU A 182 3.11 2.41 -1.84
CA LEU A 182 2.11 2.01 -0.86
C LEU A 182 2.67 2.02 0.57
N GLY A 183 3.93 1.59 0.76
CA GLY A 183 4.61 1.67 2.05
C GLY A 183 4.75 3.11 2.57
N VAL A 184 5.06 4.08 1.70
CA VAL A 184 5.08 5.50 2.07
C VAL A 184 3.68 5.99 2.45
N ILE A 185 2.64 5.61 1.70
CA ILE A 185 1.26 5.96 2.03
C ILE A 185 0.82 5.32 3.36
N GLY A 186 1.17 4.07 3.61
CA GLY A 186 0.90 3.39 4.88
C GLY A 186 1.55 4.09 6.08
N ARG A 187 2.77 4.62 5.90
CA ARG A 187 3.50 5.32 6.97
C ARG A 187 3.03 6.76 7.20
N LEU A 188 2.74 7.49 6.12
CA LEU A 188 2.51 8.94 6.17
C LEU A 188 1.06 9.35 5.88
N GLY A 189 0.18 8.42 5.52
CA GLY A 189 -1.26 8.63 5.36
C GLY A 189 -1.62 9.65 4.28
N ASP A 190 -2.60 10.49 4.61
CA ASP A 190 -3.18 11.48 3.68
C ASP A 190 -2.16 12.48 3.09
N PRO A 191 -1.21 13.06 3.85
CA PRO A 191 -0.16 13.93 3.29
C PRO A 191 0.64 13.29 2.15
N ALA A 192 1.06 12.04 2.30
CA ALA A 192 1.78 11.32 1.24
C ALA A 192 0.89 11.07 0.03
N MET A 193 -0.36 10.62 0.26
CA MET A 193 -1.30 10.37 -0.83
C MET A 193 -1.59 11.65 -1.63
N ASP A 194 -1.75 12.79 -0.95
CA ASP A 194 -1.97 14.09 -1.58
C ASP A 194 -0.77 14.54 -2.42
N PHE A 195 0.44 14.36 -1.90
CA PHE A 195 1.67 14.66 -2.64
C PHE A 195 1.79 13.78 -3.88
N ILE A 196 1.64 12.46 -3.72
CA ILE A 196 1.75 11.49 -4.82
C ILE A 196 0.71 11.79 -5.90
N TRP A 197 -0.53 12.08 -5.51
CA TRP A 197 -1.62 12.38 -6.44
C TRP A 197 -1.35 13.61 -7.32
N ARG A 198 -0.77 14.67 -6.73
CA ARG A 198 -0.42 15.91 -7.44
C ARG A 198 0.79 15.73 -8.36
N ASN A 199 1.69 14.82 -8.01
CA ASN A 199 3.00 14.67 -8.66
C ASN A 199 3.19 13.34 -9.38
N LYS A 200 2.12 12.58 -9.64
CA LYS A 200 2.15 11.27 -10.30
C LYS A 200 3.02 11.22 -11.56
N GLY A 201 2.96 12.24 -12.41
CA GLY A 201 3.76 12.32 -13.64
C GLY A 201 5.25 12.59 -13.40
N ALA A 202 5.61 13.27 -12.31
CA ALA A 202 7.02 13.44 -11.94
C ALA A 202 7.59 12.19 -11.27
N LEU A 203 6.74 11.41 -10.59
CA LEU A 203 7.11 10.17 -9.91
C LEU A 203 7.30 8.98 -10.87
N THR A 204 6.89 9.08 -12.14
CA THR A 204 7.29 8.08 -13.15
C THR A 204 8.76 8.23 -13.54
N VAL A 205 9.39 9.38 -13.26
CA VAL A 205 10.83 9.59 -13.49
C VAL A 205 11.62 8.92 -12.36
N GLY A 206 12.35 7.85 -12.70
CA GLY A 206 13.02 6.99 -11.72
C GLY A 206 13.93 7.70 -10.71
N ALA A 207 14.64 8.77 -11.11
CA ALA A 207 15.47 9.55 -10.20
C ALA A 207 14.65 10.31 -9.14
N THR A 208 13.56 10.95 -9.57
CA THR A 208 12.64 11.67 -8.67
C THR A 208 11.95 10.73 -7.70
N LEU A 209 11.48 9.59 -8.21
CA LEU A 209 10.89 8.54 -7.38
C LEU A 209 11.88 8.02 -6.34
N THR A 210 13.12 7.76 -6.75
CA THR A 210 14.16 7.26 -5.84
C THR A 210 14.47 8.27 -4.74
N ALA A 211 14.58 9.55 -5.09
CA ALA A 211 14.79 10.62 -4.10
C ALA A 211 13.60 10.75 -3.15
N PHE A 212 12.37 10.66 -3.67
CA PHE A 212 11.15 10.69 -2.87
C PHE A 212 11.07 9.50 -1.90
N LEU A 213 11.28 8.28 -2.38
CA LEU A 213 11.22 7.07 -1.55
C LEU A 213 12.30 7.04 -0.46
N ALA A 214 13.46 7.67 -0.70
CA ALA A 214 14.52 7.77 0.29
C ALA A 214 14.19 8.75 1.43
N ARG A 215 13.49 9.86 1.15
CA ARG A 215 13.15 10.91 2.13
C ARG A 215 11.78 11.56 1.83
N PRO A 216 10.66 10.84 1.96
CA PRO A 216 9.36 11.33 1.51
C PRO A 216 8.87 12.55 2.29
N GLU A 217 9.22 12.64 3.58
CA GLU A 217 8.83 13.74 4.48
C GLU A 217 9.34 15.09 3.96
N ALA A 218 10.59 15.14 3.47
CA ALA A 218 11.20 16.36 2.95
C ALA A 218 10.43 16.93 1.73
N PHE A 219 9.81 16.07 0.92
CA PHE A 219 9.00 16.50 -0.22
C PHE A 219 7.58 16.90 0.19
N ILE A 220 6.99 16.16 1.13
CA ILE A 220 5.64 16.41 1.65
C ILE A 220 5.58 17.74 2.40
N ASP A 221 6.59 18.04 3.22
CA ASP A 221 6.71 19.29 3.97
C ASP A 221 7.11 20.49 3.09
N GLY A 222 7.39 20.24 1.80
CA GLY A 222 7.74 21.27 0.83
C GLY A 222 9.18 21.79 0.92
N THR A 223 10.02 21.19 1.78
CA THR A 223 11.45 21.55 1.89
C THR A 223 12.23 21.25 0.61
N ASN A 224 11.83 20.21 -0.13
CA ASN A 224 12.36 19.88 -1.46
C ASN A 224 11.30 20.11 -2.54
N ARG A 225 11.58 21.00 -3.49
CA ARG A 225 10.74 21.17 -4.69
C ARG A 225 11.20 20.20 -5.79
N LEU A 226 10.27 19.42 -6.32
CA LEU A 226 10.49 18.46 -7.42
C LEU A 226 11.17 19.09 -8.65
N ALA A 227 10.91 20.37 -8.92
CA ALA A 227 11.50 21.10 -10.04
C ALA A 227 13.04 21.15 -9.98
N GLY A 228 13.63 21.25 -8.78
CA GLY A 228 15.09 21.24 -8.61
C GLY A 228 15.68 19.86 -8.89
N THR A 229 15.01 18.81 -8.42
CA THR A 229 15.48 17.43 -8.54
C THR A 229 15.41 16.91 -9.99
N VAL A 230 14.39 17.30 -10.76
CA VAL A 230 14.27 16.94 -12.17
C VAL A 230 15.28 17.73 -13.01
N ALA A 231 15.45 19.04 -12.78
CA ALA A 231 16.42 19.83 -13.54
C ALA A 231 17.86 19.36 -13.26
N GLU A 232 18.23 19.08 -12.01
CA GLU A 232 19.59 18.67 -11.68
C GLU A 232 19.90 17.20 -12.06
N ASN A 233 18.93 16.29 -11.97
CA ASN A 233 19.15 14.86 -12.25
C ASN A 233 18.68 14.40 -13.63
N ALA A 234 17.89 15.16 -14.38
CA ALA A 234 17.64 14.86 -15.80
C ALA A 234 18.75 15.45 -16.67
N VAL A 235 19.31 16.59 -16.28
CA VAL A 235 20.39 17.22 -17.04
C VAL A 235 21.72 16.51 -16.79
N LYS A 236 22.05 16.04 -15.58
CA LYS A 236 23.34 15.38 -15.33
C LYS A 236 23.60 14.11 -16.17
N PRO A 237 22.70 13.11 -16.27
CA PRO A 237 22.94 11.94 -17.10
C PRO A 237 22.81 12.24 -18.59
N ALA A 238 21.88 13.10 -19.02
CA ALA A 238 21.79 13.52 -20.42
C ALA A 238 23.04 14.32 -20.87
N VAL A 239 23.58 15.17 -20.00
CA VAL A 239 24.84 15.87 -20.21
C VAL A 239 26.02 14.92 -20.09
N GLN A 240 26.03 13.93 -19.20
CA GLN A 240 27.14 12.96 -19.10
C GLN A 240 27.18 11.99 -20.29
N GLU A 241 26.04 11.54 -20.81
CA GLU A 241 25.97 10.75 -22.05
C GLU A 241 26.26 11.60 -23.28
N ALA A 242 25.76 12.83 -23.35
CA ALA A 242 26.11 13.76 -24.42
C ALA A 242 27.59 14.13 -24.37
N VAL A 243 28.17 14.40 -23.20
CA VAL A 243 29.60 14.70 -23.03
C VAL A 243 30.46 13.47 -23.30
N GLY A 244 30.01 12.25 -22.96
CA GLY A 244 30.69 11.00 -23.33
C GLY A 244 30.73 10.80 -24.84
N ALA A 245 29.60 10.98 -25.53
CA ALA A 245 29.52 10.93 -26.99
C ALA A 245 30.34 12.06 -27.66
N PHE A 246 30.31 13.26 -27.08
CA PHE A 246 31.08 14.41 -27.58
C PHE A 246 32.58 14.28 -27.32
N ALA A 247 32.99 13.65 -26.21
CA ALA A 247 34.39 13.41 -25.87
C ALA A 247 35.04 12.40 -26.81
N TRP A 248 34.32 11.34 -27.22
CA TRP A 248 34.80 10.43 -28.27
C TRP A 248 34.89 11.14 -29.63
N LEU A 249 33.91 11.96 -30.01
CA LEU A 249 33.96 12.75 -31.24
C LEU A 249 35.11 13.77 -31.25
N LEU A 250 35.35 14.46 -30.13
CA LEU A 250 36.50 15.36 -29.97
C LEU A 250 37.83 14.62 -30.07
N ARG A 251 37.95 13.43 -29.46
CA ARG A 251 39.13 12.56 -29.58
C ARG A 251 39.32 12.05 -31.02
N ALA A 252 38.25 11.65 -31.69
CA ALA A 252 38.31 11.24 -33.10
C ALA A 252 38.72 12.40 -34.01
N ALA A 253 38.18 13.60 -33.78
CA ALA A 253 38.55 14.80 -34.52
C ALA A 253 40.00 15.22 -34.27
N THR A 254 40.50 15.16 -33.04
CA THR A 254 41.91 15.45 -32.74
C THR A 254 42.85 14.43 -33.39
N VAL A 255 42.51 13.13 -33.33
CA VAL A 255 43.29 12.09 -34.02
C VAL A 255 43.32 12.33 -35.54
N LEU A 256 42.18 12.71 -36.14
CA LEU A 256 42.10 13.01 -37.57
C LEU A 256 42.93 14.25 -37.94
N ILE A 257 42.86 15.33 -37.14
CA ILE A 257 43.61 16.57 -37.34
C ILE A 257 45.12 16.34 -37.26
N VAL A 258 45.58 15.38 -36.44
CA VAL A 258 47.00 15.03 -36.34
C VAL A 258 47.44 14.05 -37.44
N LEU A 259 46.60 13.08 -37.80
CA LEU A 259 46.95 12.07 -38.81
C LEU A 259 46.92 12.60 -40.23
N ILE A 260 46.03 13.53 -40.57
CA ILE A 260 45.96 14.13 -41.91
C ILE A 260 47.29 14.80 -42.33
N PRO A 261 47.89 15.72 -41.54
CA PRO A 261 49.15 16.35 -41.92
C PRO A 261 50.34 15.38 -41.90
N ALA A 262 50.36 14.41 -40.98
CA ALA A 262 51.40 13.38 -40.96
C ALA A 262 51.31 12.46 -42.20
N GLY A 263 50.09 12.06 -42.58
CA GLY A 263 49.83 11.25 -43.76
C GLY A 263 50.16 11.98 -45.06
N THR A 264 49.80 13.26 -45.19
CA THR A 264 50.15 14.06 -46.38
C THR A 264 51.66 14.31 -46.49
N ALA A 265 52.36 14.54 -45.38
CA ALA A 265 53.81 14.65 -45.35
C ALA A 265 54.49 13.34 -45.78
N PHE A 266 54.04 12.20 -45.24
CA PHE A 266 54.58 10.89 -45.61
C PHE A 266 54.35 10.57 -47.09
N LEU A 267 53.15 10.87 -47.62
CA LEU A 267 52.81 10.62 -49.02
C LEU A 267 53.57 11.56 -49.98
N ALA A 268 53.85 12.79 -49.56
CA ALA A 268 54.69 13.72 -50.31
C ALA A 268 56.15 13.27 -50.38
N ILE A 269 56.68 12.68 -49.31
CA ILE A 269 58.05 12.13 -49.27
C ILE A 269 58.14 10.86 -50.14
N ARG A 270 57.16 9.97 -50.05
CA ARG A 270 57.22 8.64 -50.70
C ARG A 270 56.73 8.63 -52.15
N HIS A 271 55.77 9.50 -52.49
CA HIS A 271 55.11 9.54 -53.80
C HIS A 271 54.84 10.98 -54.27
N PRO A 272 55.87 11.74 -54.69
CA PRO A 272 55.76 13.16 -54.99
C PRO A 272 54.81 13.48 -56.16
N GLN A 273 54.70 12.58 -57.14
CA GLN A 273 53.79 12.76 -58.28
C GLN A 273 52.32 12.69 -57.87
N ALA A 274 51.96 11.80 -56.93
CA ALA A 274 50.60 11.70 -56.40
C ALA A 274 50.24 12.94 -55.56
N ALA A 275 51.19 13.44 -54.76
CA ALA A 275 51.00 14.66 -53.96
C ALA A 275 50.73 15.90 -54.84
N ALA A 276 51.41 16.02 -55.99
CA ALA A 276 51.20 17.12 -56.93
C ALA A 276 49.81 17.08 -57.61
N VAL A 277 49.22 15.90 -57.80
CA VAL A 277 47.85 15.76 -58.32
C VAL A 277 46.83 16.14 -57.24
N LEU A 278 47.03 15.66 -56.01
CA LEU A 278 46.14 15.94 -54.88
C LEU A 278 46.13 17.43 -54.49
N GLY A 279 47.30 18.08 -54.48
CA GLY A 279 47.41 19.52 -54.22
C GLY A 279 46.66 20.37 -55.27
N ARG A 280 46.74 19.99 -56.55
CA ARG A 280 45.99 20.66 -57.64
C ARG A 280 44.48 20.44 -57.56
N ALA A 281 44.03 19.33 -57.00
CA ALA A 281 42.61 19.07 -56.77
C ALA A 281 42.07 19.92 -55.61
N ILE A 282 42.81 19.99 -54.49
CA ILE A 282 42.44 20.79 -53.31
C ILE A 282 42.41 22.28 -53.65
N ALA A 283 43.43 22.79 -54.37
CA ALA A 283 43.48 24.19 -54.79
C ALA A 283 42.29 24.58 -55.70
N ARG A 284 41.89 23.70 -56.62
CA ARG A 284 40.68 23.89 -57.45
C ARG A 284 39.41 23.92 -56.62
N HIS A 285 39.32 23.11 -55.57
CA HIS A 285 38.12 23.08 -54.74
C HIS A 285 38.00 24.32 -53.85
N MET A 286 39.10 24.81 -53.28
CA MET A 286 39.10 26.06 -52.50
C MET A 286 38.85 27.30 -53.36
N ALA A 287 39.31 27.32 -54.62
CA ALA A 287 39.02 28.42 -55.54
C ALA A 287 37.52 28.50 -55.91
N LYS A 288 36.81 27.36 -55.92
CA LYS A 288 35.38 27.30 -56.26
C LYS A 288 34.46 27.82 -55.15
N GLY A 289 34.93 27.85 -53.90
CA GLY A 289 34.15 28.33 -52.74
C GLY A 289 34.26 29.83 -52.45
N ARG A 290 34.95 30.61 -53.31
CA ARG A 290 35.27 32.02 -53.05
C ARG A 290 34.64 33.01 -54.04
N ASN A 291 33.61 32.59 -54.77
CA ASN A 291 32.75 33.54 -55.49
C ASN A 291 31.62 33.99 -54.53
N PRO A 292 31.46 35.32 -54.33
CA PRO A 292 30.41 35.87 -53.46
C PRO A 292 29.00 35.62 -54.02
#